data_AF-A0A974BHY8-F1
#
_entry.id   AF-A0A974BHY8-F1
#
_cell.length_a   1.000
_cell.length_b   1.000
_cell.length_c   1.000
_cell.angle_alpha   90.00
_cell.angle_beta   90.00
_cell.angle_gamma   90.00
#
_symmetry.space_group_name_H-M   'P 1'
#
loop_
_entity.id
_entity.type
_entity.pdbx_description
1 polymer ?
#
loop_
_entity_poly.entity_id
_entity_poly.type
_entity_poly.pdbx_seq_one_letter_code
_entity_poly.pdbx_strand_id
1 'polypeptide(L)'
;MRDNIPSAGRGNKILPAILIAANLLMLVIGVLTIPPNLPSAAVKESPAPRTEQTALVTPTSEKETPPAATESGSIPAPEVTGVSLSTEERPDLEDFLWYTEDVVYDGVPSDANIIDNIGPLTGSWKALIIYDPNNEYDAGAMEFLNVALAGAAESLSLTLDWYQIFWANEGESFDETDMEDGVFNGKWENGGLWASGAGTIRLTQFYEQSGKQYAIGTMDTPDGIPALVALVRP
;
A
#
# COMPACT_ATOMS: atom_id res chain seq x y z
N MET A 1 -39.12 60.44 -22.04
CA MET A 1 -39.73 59.10 -22.30
C MET A 1 -38.58 58.10 -22.21
N ARG A 2 -38.21 57.76 -20.97
CA ARG A 2 -38.14 56.40 -20.39
C ARG A 2 -37.14 55.46 -21.08
N ASP A 3 -36.05 55.23 -20.35
CA ASP A 3 -35.05 54.19 -20.51
C ASP A 3 -35.66 52.78 -20.50
N ASN A 4 -35.07 51.86 -21.25
CA ASN A 4 -35.25 50.41 -21.08
C ASN A 4 -33.90 49.73 -21.28
N ILE A 5 -33.21 49.43 -20.18
CA ILE A 5 -32.11 48.46 -20.12
C ILE A 5 -32.71 47.10 -19.76
N PRO A 6 -32.40 46.00 -20.46
CA PRO A 6 -32.83 44.67 -20.04
C PRO A 6 -32.12 44.26 -18.74
N SER A 7 -32.94 43.90 -17.75
CA SER A 7 -32.54 43.34 -16.46
C SER A 7 -31.70 42.07 -16.64
N ALA A 8 -30.47 42.07 -16.10
CA ALA A 8 -29.65 40.88 -15.98
C ALA A 8 -30.34 39.85 -15.08
N GLY A 9 -30.52 38.65 -15.62
CA GLY A 9 -31.15 37.51 -14.95
C GLY A 9 -30.38 37.08 -13.72
N ARG A 10 -31.11 36.93 -12.62
CA ARG A 10 -30.71 36.30 -11.35
C ARG A 10 -30.52 34.80 -11.57
N GLY A 11 -29.38 34.40 -12.10
CA GLY A 11 -29.02 33.00 -12.36
C GLY A 11 -28.00 32.44 -11.35
N ASN A 12 -28.44 31.44 -10.59
CA ASN A 12 -27.67 30.29 -10.09
C ASN A 12 -26.52 30.48 -9.06
N LYS A 13 -26.61 31.44 -8.14
CA LYS A 13 -25.79 31.39 -6.90
C LYS A 13 -26.27 30.37 -5.86
N ILE A 14 -27.41 29.71 -6.12
CA ILE A 14 -28.06 28.76 -5.21
C ILE A 14 -27.33 27.40 -5.25
N LEU A 15 -26.86 26.98 -6.43
CA LEU A 15 -26.19 25.70 -6.62
C LEU A 15 -24.83 25.58 -5.89
N PRO A 16 -23.91 26.57 -5.99
CA PRO A 16 -22.64 26.49 -5.26
C PRO A 16 -22.84 26.57 -3.73
N ALA A 17 -23.84 27.31 -3.24
CA ALA A 17 -24.14 27.39 -1.81
C ALA A 17 -24.67 26.05 -1.25
N ILE A 18 -25.47 25.32 -2.03
CA ILE A 18 -25.95 23.97 -1.66
C ILE A 18 -24.78 22.97 -1.61
N LEU A 19 -23.87 23.02 -2.58
CA LEU A 19 -22.70 22.14 -2.62
C LEU A 19 -21.77 22.35 -1.41
N ILE A 20 -21.51 23.61 -1.03
CA ILE A 20 -20.70 23.94 0.16
C ILE A 20 -21.39 23.43 1.44
N ALA A 21 -22.71 23.63 1.57
CA ALA A 21 -23.45 23.18 2.74
C ALA A 21 -23.50 21.64 2.85
N ALA A 22 -23.64 20.93 1.72
CA ALA A 22 -23.62 19.47 1.69
C ALA A 22 -22.25 18.91 2.09
N ASN A 23 -21.15 19.52 1.62
CA ASN A 23 -19.80 19.08 1.97
C ASN A 23 -19.48 19.29 3.46
N LEU A 24 -19.93 20.42 4.04
CA LEU A 24 -19.80 20.67 5.48
C LEU A 24 -20.64 19.71 6.33
N LEU A 25 -21.82 19.28 5.85
CA LEU A 25 -22.65 18.32 6.58
C LEU A 25 -22.01 16.92 6.61
N MET A 26 -21.42 16.48 5.50
CA MET A 26 -20.70 15.19 5.43
C MET A 26 -19.47 15.19 6.35
N LEU A 27 -18.73 16.29 6.42
CA LEU A 27 -17.59 16.45 7.33
C LEU A 27 -17.99 16.31 8.81
N VAL A 28 -19.10 16.93 9.22
CA VAL A 28 -19.57 16.87 10.61
C VAL A 28 -20.04 15.47 10.99
N ILE A 29 -20.66 14.73 10.08
CA ILE A 29 -21.08 13.34 10.32
C ILE A 29 -19.85 12.45 10.47
N GLY A 30 -18.84 12.59 9.60
CA GLY A 30 -17.60 11.81 9.67
C GLY A 30 -16.85 11.96 11.01
N VAL A 31 -16.73 13.19 11.53
CA VAL A 31 -16.07 13.43 12.84
C VAL A 31 -16.86 12.82 14.01
N LEU A 32 -18.19 12.75 13.94
CA LEU A 32 -19.03 12.20 15.00
C LEU A 32 -19.15 10.67 14.97
N THR A 33 -18.90 10.03 13.82
CA THR A 33 -19.01 8.57 13.66
C THR A 33 -17.70 7.83 13.84
N ILE A 34 -16.56 8.50 13.92
CA ILE A 34 -15.28 7.85 14.27
C ILE A 34 -15.29 7.50 15.76
N PRO A 35 -15.30 6.21 16.15
CA PRO A 35 -15.17 5.85 17.56
C PRO A 35 -13.78 6.27 18.08
N PRO A 36 -13.70 6.80 19.31
CA PRO A 36 -12.42 7.22 19.88
C PRO A 36 -11.54 5.99 20.11
N ASN A 37 -10.45 5.88 19.36
CA ASN A 37 -9.46 4.84 19.61
C ASN A 37 -8.60 5.26 20.80
N LEU A 38 -8.99 4.84 22.01
CA LEU A 38 -8.24 5.08 23.23
C LEU A 38 -7.01 4.14 23.29
N PRO A 39 -5.80 4.65 23.54
CA PRO A 39 -4.63 3.81 23.76
C PRO A 39 -4.78 3.02 25.07
N SER A 40 -4.78 1.69 24.97
CA SER A 40 -4.71 0.81 26.14
C SER A 40 -3.31 0.85 26.74
N ALA A 41 -3.14 1.72 27.73
CA ALA A 41 -1.97 1.70 28.59
C ALA A 41 -2.14 0.65 29.72
N ALA A 42 -1.16 -0.25 29.76
CA ALA A 42 -0.49 -0.78 30.95
C ALA A 42 -0.98 -2.09 31.63
N VAL A 43 -0.19 -3.15 31.35
CA VAL A 43 0.71 -3.85 32.31
C VAL A 43 0.18 -5.02 33.18
N LYS A 44 1.04 -6.06 33.21
CA LYS A 44 1.21 -7.22 34.14
C LYS A 44 0.35 -8.45 33.80
N GLU A 45 0.90 -9.65 33.55
CA GLU A 45 2.01 -10.34 34.23
C GLU A 45 2.64 -11.43 33.34
N SER A 46 3.96 -11.63 33.49
CA SER A 46 4.66 -12.88 33.15
C SER A 46 4.48 -13.85 34.33
N PRO A 47 4.46 -15.19 34.10
CA PRO A 47 5.70 -15.94 34.37
C PRO A 47 5.92 -17.15 33.43
N ALA A 48 7.19 -17.40 33.12
CA ALA A 48 7.74 -18.74 32.83
C ALA A 48 8.58 -19.18 34.07
N PRO A 49 9.17 -20.39 34.16
CA PRO A 49 9.18 -21.55 33.23
C PRO A 49 8.97 -22.92 33.93
N ARG A 50 8.83 -24.03 33.17
CA ARG A 50 9.21 -25.37 33.66
C ARG A 50 9.66 -26.32 32.54
N THR A 51 10.71 -27.04 32.88
CA THR A 51 11.69 -27.83 32.11
C THR A 51 11.23 -29.27 31.77
N GLU A 52 11.86 -29.84 30.72
CA GLU A 52 12.27 -31.26 30.57
C GLU A 52 11.15 -32.32 30.31
N GLN A 53 11.23 -33.34 29.44
CA GLN A 53 12.35 -34.08 28.82
C GLN A 53 11.79 -35.16 27.83
N THR A 54 12.49 -35.40 26.69
CA THR A 54 12.81 -36.68 25.95
C THR A 54 11.69 -37.75 25.72
N ALA A 55 11.52 -38.52 24.64
CA ALA A 55 12.28 -39.00 23.46
C ALA A 55 11.25 -39.56 22.43
N LEU A 56 11.46 -39.42 21.12
CA LEU A 56 12.02 -40.43 20.19
C LEU A 56 11.13 -41.67 19.92
N VAL A 57 10.42 -41.70 18.77
CA VAL A 57 10.23 -42.92 17.96
C VAL A 57 10.05 -42.55 16.47
N THR A 58 10.96 -43.05 15.63
CA THR A 58 10.83 -43.23 14.17
C THR A 58 10.57 -44.72 13.91
N PRO A 59 9.82 -45.09 12.85
CA PRO A 59 10.44 -45.76 11.69
C PRO A 59 9.91 -45.16 10.36
N THR A 60 10.74 -44.83 9.35
CA THR A 60 11.21 -45.69 8.24
C THR A 60 10.08 -46.57 7.67
N SER A 61 9.77 -46.67 6.39
CA SER A 61 10.11 -46.01 5.12
C SER A 61 9.30 -46.81 4.07
N GLU A 62 8.54 -46.21 3.15
CA GLU A 62 8.35 -46.82 1.83
C GLU A 62 7.89 -45.84 0.76
N LYS A 63 8.51 -46.00 -0.40
CA LYS A 63 8.43 -45.20 -1.61
C LYS A 63 7.64 -46.02 -2.61
N GLU A 64 6.55 -45.48 -3.14
CA GLU A 64 5.95 -45.99 -4.38
C GLU A 64 5.30 -44.85 -5.17
N THR A 65 5.69 -44.74 -6.44
CA THR A 65 5.17 -43.81 -7.46
C THR A 65 4.12 -44.55 -8.34
N PRO A 66 3.35 -43.89 -9.23
CA PRO A 66 1.89 -44.00 -9.28
C PRO A 66 1.36 -44.66 -10.57
N PRO A 67 0.03 -44.85 -10.72
CA PRO A 67 -0.57 -44.97 -12.04
C PRO A 67 -1.54 -43.82 -12.38
N ALA A 68 -1.26 -43.22 -13.53
CA ALA A 68 -2.15 -42.85 -14.64
C ALA A 68 -3.48 -42.10 -14.40
N ALA A 69 -3.47 -40.87 -14.94
CA ALA A 69 -4.45 -40.22 -15.82
C ALA A 69 -5.92 -40.70 -15.81
N THR A 70 -6.84 -39.76 -15.56
CA THR A 70 -8.22 -39.79 -16.06
C THR A 70 -8.59 -38.42 -16.60
N GLU A 71 -9.34 -38.46 -17.68
CA GLU A 71 -9.66 -37.40 -18.64
C GLU A 71 -10.83 -36.50 -18.19
N SER A 72 -10.81 -35.27 -18.69
CA SER A 72 -11.95 -34.43 -19.10
C SER A 72 -13.02 -34.05 -18.07
N GLY A 73 -12.96 -32.79 -17.66
CA GLY A 73 -14.09 -32.03 -17.12
C GLY A 73 -13.80 -30.55 -17.29
N SER A 74 -14.09 -30.02 -18.48
CA SER A 74 -13.96 -28.58 -18.77
C SER A 74 -14.91 -27.78 -17.88
N ILE A 75 -14.36 -27.20 -16.82
CA ILE A 75 -14.97 -26.11 -16.07
C ILE A 75 -14.53 -24.83 -16.81
N PRO A 76 -15.45 -23.94 -17.23
CA PRO A 76 -15.03 -22.65 -17.76
C PRO A 76 -14.29 -21.92 -16.63
N ALA A 77 -13.00 -21.65 -16.86
CA ALA A 77 -12.19 -20.85 -15.97
C ALA A 77 -12.87 -19.49 -15.78
N PRO A 78 -12.85 -18.92 -14.55
CA PRO A 78 -13.32 -17.57 -14.37
C PRO A 78 -12.48 -16.66 -15.27
N GLU A 79 -13.12 -15.75 -16.00
CA GLU A 79 -12.40 -14.67 -16.66
C GLU A 79 -11.75 -13.81 -15.57
N VAL A 80 -10.49 -14.11 -15.30
CA VAL A 80 -9.60 -13.21 -14.60
C VAL A 80 -9.36 -12.09 -15.60
N THR A 81 -10.05 -10.96 -15.43
CA THR A 81 -9.57 -9.66 -15.94
C THR A 81 -8.29 -9.33 -15.19
N GLY A 82 -7.24 -10.10 -15.47
CA GLY A 82 -5.92 -9.94 -14.92
C GLY A 82 -5.27 -8.81 -15.67
N VAL A 83 -5.20 -7.64 -15.03
CA VAL A 83 -4.19 -6.63 -15.36
C VAL A 83 -2.85 -7.37 -15.46
N SER A 84 -2.12 -7.17 -16.56
CA SER A 84 -0.77 -7.72 -16.73
C SER A 84 0.11 -7.08 -15.68
N LEU A 85 0.39 -7.81 -14.60
CA LEU A 85 1.16 -7.30 -13.46
C LEU A 85 2.64 -7.64 -13.62
N SER A 86 3.22 -7.32 -14.77
CA SER A 86 4.67 -7.44 -14.89
C SER A 86 5.33 -6.40 -13.99
N THR A 87 6.22 -6.84 -13.10
CA THR A 87 7.06 -5.93 -12.31
C THR A 87 8.24 -5.38 -13.11
N GLU A 88 8.41 -5.82 -14.37
CA GLU A 88 9.34 -5.23 -15.34
C GLU A 88 8.71 -4.02 -16.05
N GLU A 89 7.37 -3.88 -16.00
CA GLU A 89 6.67 -2.73 -16.55
C GLU A 89 6.68 -1.57 -15.54
N ARG A 90 6.70 -0.35 -16.08
CA ARG A 90 6.56 0.86 -15.27
C ARG A 90 5.16 0.93 -14.64
N PRO A 91 5.05 1.31 -13.36
CA PRO A 91 3.76 1.42 -12.70
C PRO A 91 2.92 2.56 -13.28
N ASP A 92 1.61 2.41 -13.20
CA ASP A 92 0.64 3.49 -13.42
C ASP A 92 -0.38 3.56 -12.28
N LEU A 93 -1.33 4.50 -12.37
CA LEU A 93 -2.35 4.69 -11.35
C LEU A 93 -3.29 3.49 -11.19
N GLU A 94 -3.59 2.74 -12.26
CA GLU A 94 -4.51 1.61 -12.21
C GLU A 94 -3.97 0.48 -11.31
N ASP A 95 -2.64 0.32 -11.27
CA ASP A 95 -1.96 -0.62 -10.38
C ASP A 95 -2.22 -0.35 -8.88
N PHE A 96 -2.61 0.89 -8.50
CA PHE A 96 -2.74 1.33 -7.10
C PHE A 96 -4.13 1.76 -6.67
N LEU A 97 -5.16 1.59 -7.50
CA LEU A 97 -6.54 1.92 -7.10
C LEU A 97 -7.00 1.15 -5.85
N TRP A 98 -6.51 -0.09 -5.67
CA TRP A 98 -6.74 -0.87 -4.45
C TRP A 98 -6.22 -0.16 -3.18
N TYR A 99 -5.19 0.66 -3.32
CA TYR A 99 -4.63 1.42 -2.22
C TYR A 99 -5.35 2.74 -2.04
N THR A 100 -5.44 3.53 -3.10
CA THR A 100 -5.92 4.91 -3.05
C THR A 100 -7.43 5.03 -2.82
N GLU A 101 -8.22 4.04 -3.27
CA GLU A 101 -9.68 4.07 -3.14
C GLU A 101 -10.20 3.20 -1.99
N ASP A 102 -9.45 2.16 -1.60
CA ASP A 102 -9.89 1.21 -0.57
C ASP A 102 -9.00 1.26 0.68
N VAL A 103 -7.75 0.76 0.62
CA VAL A 103 -6.94 0.50 1.81
C VAL A 103 -6.57 1.76 2.60
N VAL A 104 -6.39 2.91 1.95
CA VAL A 104 -6.14 4.19 2.64
C VAL A 104 -7.31 4.57 3.55
N TYR A 105 -8.55 4.25 3.19
CA TYR A 105 -9.75 4.65 3.93
C TYR A 105 -10.26 3.54 4.86
N ASP A 106 -10.30 2.30 4.37
CA ASP A 106 -10.91 1.16 5.04
C ASP A 106 -9.89 0.25 5.75
N GLY A 107 -8.59 0.44 5.48
CA GLY A 107 -7.52 -0.40 5.98
C GLY A 107 -7.36 -1.70 5.18
N VAL A 108 -6.43 -2.55 5.63
CA VAL A 108 -6.19 -3.86 5.00
C VAL A 108 -7.43 -4.76 5.17
N PRO A 109 -7.89 -5.43 4.09
CA PRO A 109 -9.03 -6.34 4.17
C PRO A 109 -8.87 -7.40 5.26
N SER A 110 -9.93 -7.64 6.03
CA SER A 110 -9.88 -8.54 7.20
C SER A 110 -9.68 -10.02 6.84
N ASP A 111 -9.94 -10.39 5.59
CA ASP A 111 -9.77 -11.73 5.03
C ASP A 111 -8.46 -11.89 4.24
N ALA A 112 -7.61 -10.85 4.21
CA ALA A 112 -6.30 -10.92 3.58
C ALA A 112 -5.36 -11.89 4.33
N ASN A 113 -4.54 -12.60 3.57
CA ASN A 113 -3.55 -13.52 4.15
C ASN A 113 -2.29 -12.74 4.52
N ILE A 114 -2.09 -12.46 5.80
CA ILE A 114 -0.91 -11.72 6.27
C ILE A 114 0.37 -12.53 6.03
N ILE A 115 1.40 -11.85 5.53
CA ILE A 115 2.75 -12.37 5.33
C ILE A 115 3.66 -11.73 6.39
N ASP A 116 4.19 -12.53 7.31
CA ASP A 116 4.95 -12.06 8.48
C ASP A 116 6.45 -12.39 8.43
N ASN A 117 6.93 -12.85 7.26
CA ASN A 117 8.30 -13.24 7.06
C ASN A 117 8.80 -12.83 5.66
N ILE A 118 10.12 -12.59 5.58
CA ILE A 118 10.77 -12.05 4.38
C ILE A 118 10.93 -13.06 3.24
N GLY A 119 10.86 -14.36 3.54
CA GLY A 119 11.15 -15.44 2.60
C GLY A 119 10.44 -15.33 1.26
N PRO A 120 9.11 -15.13 1.22
CA PRO A 120 8.39 -14.97 -0.04
C PRO A 120 8.60 -13.59 -0.67
N LEU A 121 8.97 -12.54 0.06
CA LEU A 121 8.79 -11.14 -0.36
C LEU A 121 9.92 -10.58 -1.24
N THR A 122 11.06 -11.25 -1.36
CA THR A 122 12.16 -10.81 -2.24
C THR A 122 11.74 -10.80 -3.71
N GLY A 123 12.33 -9.92 -4.52
CA GLY A 123 12.03 -9.74 -5.94
C GLY A 123 11.59 -8.33 -6.26
N SER A 124 11.07 -8.15 -7.47
CA SER A 124 10.61 -6.86 -7.96
C SER A 124 9.17 -6.58 -7.54
N TRP A 125 8.86 -5.29 -7.39
CA TRP A 125 7.58 -4.74 -6.99
C TRP A 125 7.32 -3.47 -7.81
N LYS A 126 6.06 -3.19 -8.08
CA LYS A 126 5.61 -1.85 -8.43
C LYS A 126 5.35 -1.09 -7.13
N ALA A 127 5.70 0.19 -7.06
CA ALA A 127 5.46 1.02 -5.89
C ALA A 127 4.85 2.39 -6.23
N LEU A 128 4.14 2.92 -5.23
CA LEU A 128 3.60 4.27 -5.18
C LEU A 128 4.02 4.91 -3.86
N ILE A 129 4.53 6.13 -3.93
CA ILE A 129 4.76 7.00 -2.77
C ILE A 129 3.79 8.18 -2.86
N ILE A 130 3.07 8.46 -1.78
CA ILE A 130 2.18 9.62 -1.66
C ILE A 130 2.77 10.57 -0.62
N TYR A 131 3.30 11.69 -1.09
CA TYR A 131 3.87 12.74 -0.26
C TYR A 131 2.78 13.67 0.27
N ASP A 132 2.96 14.12 1.51
CA ASP A 132 2.06 15.06 2.18
C ASP A 132 0.58 14.66 2.00
N PRO A 133 0.18 13.44 2.43
CA PRO A 133 -1.15 12.89 2.14
C PRO A 133 -2.30 13.72 2.72
N ASN A 134 -2.03 14.54 3.75
CA ASN A 134 -2.99 15.45 4.37
C ASN A 134 -2.90 16.89 3.85
N ASN A 135 -1.98 17.15 2.91
CA ASN A 135 -1.67 18.47 2.36
C ASN A 135 -1.37 19.52 3.46
N GLU A 136 -0.64 19.14 4.50
CA GLU A 136 -0.24 19.99 5.63
C GLU A 136 0.95 20.90 5.27
N TYR A 137 1.73 20.52 4.26
CA TYR A 137 2.97 21.19 3.83
C TYR A 137 2.84 21.87 2.44
N ASP A 138 1.69 21.75 1.77
CA ASP A 138 1.46 22.23 0.40
C ASP A 138 2.45 21.60 -0.61
N ALA A 139 2.82 20.35 -0.33
CA ALA A 139 3.82 19.57 -1.06
C ALA A 139 3.27 18.21 -1.49
N GLY A 140 1.95 18.13 -1.70
CA GLY A 140 1.28 16.92 -2.14
C GLY A 140 1.83 16.43 -3.48
N ALA A 141 2.26 15.17 -3.53
CA ALA A 141 2.73 14.53 -4.75
C ALA A 141 2.47 13.03 -4.75
N MET A 142 2.39 12.45 -5.95
CA MET A 142 2.34 11.00 -6.17
C MET A 142 3.53 10.61 -7.03
N GLU A 143 4.32 9.65 -6.56
CA GLU A 143 5.52 9.19 -7.25
C GLU A 143 5.42 7.68 -7.51
N PHE A 144 5.59 7.32 -8.77
CA PHE A 144 5.56 5.96 -9.29
C PHE A 144 6.98 5.49 -9.54
N LEU A 145 7.29 4.28 -9.10
CA LEU A 145 8.62 3.69 -9.18
C LEU A 145 8.57 2.16 -9.09
N ASN A 146 9.62 1.49 -9.53
CA ASN A 146 9.82 0.07 -9.28
C ASN A 146 10.73 -0.13 -8.05
N VAL A 147 10.48 -1.19 -7.28
CA VAL A 147 11.31 -1.55 -6.11
C VAL A 147 11.82 -2.97 -6.25
N ALA A 148 13.13 -3.17 -6.16
CA ALA A 148 13.72 -4.49 -6.02
C ALA A 148 14.08 -4.75 -4.54
N LEU A 149 13.44 -5.74 -3.93
CA LEU A 149 13.72 -6.19 -2.57
C LEU A 149 14.66 -7.41 -2.60
N ALA A 150 15.82 -7.28 -1.97
CA ALA A 150 16.82 -8.35 -1.91
C ALA A 150 17.38 -8.55 -0.50
N GLY A 151 17.97 -9.72 -0.28
CA GLY A 151 18.68 -10.06 0.95
C GLY A 151 17.92 -11.03 1.86
N ALA A 152 18.26 -11.00 3.14
CA ALA A 152 17.69 -11.87 4.18
C ALA A 152 17.26 -11.03 5.39
N ALA A 153 16.56 -11.64 6.34
CA ALA A 153 15.93 -10.93 7.47
C ALA A 153 16.86 -9.93 8.18
N GLU A 154 18.13 -10.26 8.42
CA GLU A 154 19.07 -9.38 9.12
C GLU A 154 19.76 -8.34 8.24
N SER A 155 19.62 -8.44 6.91
CA SER A 155 20.31 -7.60 5.93
C SER A 155 19.51 -7.55 4.64
N LEU A 156 18.62 -6.56 4.54
CA LEU A 156 17.80 -6.27 3.39
C LEU A 156 18.30 -5.04 2.64
N SER A 157 18.05 -5.04 1.33
CA SER A 157 18.27 -3.91 0.44
C SER A 157 17.01 -3.68 -0.39
N LEU A 158 16.58 -2.42 -0.48
CA LEU A 158 15.60 -1.94 -1.43
C LEU A 158 16.33 -1.05 -2.43
N THR A 159 16.21 -1.40 -3.70
CA THR A 159 16.63 -0.53 -4.80
C THR A 159 15.38 0.09 -5.41
N LEU A 160 15.29 1.42 -5.38
CA LEU A 160 14.21 2.24 -5.92
C LEU A 160 14.65 2.73 -7.29
N ASP A 161 13.95 2.29 -8.33
CA ASP A 161 14.13 2.70 -9.73
C ASP A 161 13.01 3.69 -10.07
N TRP A 162 13.36 4.98 -10.05
CA TRP A 162 12.45 6.11 -10.20
C TRP A 162 11.84 6.15 -11.60
N TYR A 163 10.59 6.61 -11.70
CA TYR A 163 9.91 6.69 -13.00
C TYR A 163 9.20 8.01 -13.21
N GLN A 164 8.21 8.34 -12.39
CA GLN A 164 7.41 9.53 -12.62
C GLN A 164 6.86 10.08 -11.31
N ILE A 165 6.97 11.39 -11.15
CA ILE A 165 6.32 12.14 -10.07
C ILE A 165 5.27 13.08 -10.64
N PHE A 166 4.13 13.19 -9.96
CA PHE A 166 3.10 14.19 -10.20
C PHE A 166 2.97 15.10 -8.97
N TRP A 167 3.21 16.39 -9.17
CA TRP A 167 3.09 17.41 -8.13
C TRP A 167 1.68 18.02 -8.14
N ALA A 168 0.93 17.84 -7.06
CA ALA A 168 -0.47 18.27 -6.98
C ALA A 168 -0.63 19.80 -6.95
N ASN A 169 0.32 20.50 -6.33
CA ASN A 169 0.34 21.96 -6.23
C ASN A 169 0.65 22.64 -7.58
N GLU A 170 1.46 22.01 -8.42
CA GLU A 170 1.82 22.49 -9.76
C GLU A 170 0.87 21.94 -10.84
N GLY A 171 0.26 20.78 -10.60
CA GLY A 171 -0.55 20.08 -11.59
C GLY A 171 0.30 19.51 -12.74
N GLU A 172 1.58 19.27 -12.50
CA GLU A 172 2.56 18.83 -13.50
C GLU A 172 3.15 17.47 -13.14
N SER A 173 3.50 16.70 -14.19
CA SER A 173 4.24 15.45 -14.06
C SER A 173 5.65 15.61 -14.60
N PHE A 174 6.62 14.99 -13.94
CA PHE A 174 8.01 14.94 -14.37
C PHE A 174 8.43 13.48 -14.55
N ASP A 175 9.16 13.22 -15.64
CA ASP A 175 9.80 11.94 -15.89
C ASP A 175 11.14 11.89 -15.17
N GLU A 176 11.35 10.84 -14.40
CA GLU A 176 12.49 10.61 -13.53
C GLU A 176 13.24 9.32 -13.89
N THR A 177 12.92 8.71 -15.05
CA THR A 177 13.53 7.46 -15.53
C THR A 177 15.07 7.52 -15.62
N ASP A 178 15.63 8.69 -15.87
CA ASP A 178 17.09 8.89 -15.98
C ASP A 178 17.78 9.18 -14.62
N MET A 179 17.02 9.21 -13.51
CA MET A 179 17.58 9.40 -12.17
C MET A 179 18.32 8.16 -11.69
N GLU A 180 19.37 8.36 -10.88
CA GLU A 180 20.10 7.26 -10.26
C GLU A 180 19.23 6.53 -9.23
N ASP A 181 19.27 5.20 -9.26
CA ASP A 181 18.54 4.35 -8.33
C ASP A 181 18.83 4.73 -6.87
N GLY A 182 17.76 4.85 -6.08
CA GLY A 182 17.85 4.98 -4.63
C GLY A 182 18.18 3.63 -3.99
N VAL A 183 19.12 3.59 -3.04
CA VAL A 183 19.43 2.36 -2.29
C VAL A 183 19.16 2.56 -0.81
N PHE A 184 18.30 1.71 -0.24
CA PHE A 184 17.94 1.70 1.16
C PHE A 184 18.34 0.36 1.77
N ASN A 185 19.10 0.38 2.86
CA ASN A 185 19.56 -0.81 3.55
C ASN A 185 18.87 -0.95 4.89
N GLY A 186 18.55 -2.19 5.27
CA GLY A 186 17.65 -2.43 6.37
C GLY A 186 17.62 -3.86 6.86
N LYS A 187 16.53 -4.19 7.55
CA LYS A 187 16.27 -5.51 8.11
C LYS A 187 14.77 -5.73 8.29
N TRP A 188 14.42 -7.00 8.41
CA TRP A 188 13.11 -7.44 8.86
C TRP A 188 13.03 -7.31 10.37
N GLU A 189 12.06 -6.57 10.88
CA GLU A 189 11.80 -6.46 12.31
C GLU A 189 10.32 -6.27 12.58
N ASN A 190 9.85 -6.85 13.68
CA ASN A 190 8.45 -6.73 14.14
C ASN A 190 7.39 -7.09 13.08
N GLY A 191 7.69 -8.06 12.20
CA GLY A 191 6.77 -8.50 11.13
C GLY A 191 6.72 -7.55 9.92
N GLY A 192 7.63 -6.59 9.83
CA GLY A 192 7.74 -5.67 8.72
C GLY A 192 9.18 -5.40 8.32
N LEU A 193 9.34 -4.49 7.38
CA LEU A 193 10.62 -4.05 6.86
C LEU A 193 10.92 -2.64 7.35
N TRP A 194 12.09 -2.47 7.94
CA TRP A 194 12.69 -1.16 8.21
C TRP A 194 13.93 -1.01 7.34
N ALA A 195 14.05 0.07 6.58
CA ALA A 195 15.26 0.39 5.80
C ALA A 195 15.53 1.89 5.75
N SER A 196 16.82 2.25 5.66
CA SER A 196 17.29 3.63 5.63
C SER A 196 18.26 3.85 4.48
N GLY A 197 18.18 5.03 3.88
CA GLY A 197 18.95 5.47 2.72
C GLY A 197 18.89 6.99 2.64
N ALA A 198 18.35 7.53 1.54
CA ALA A 198 18.06 8.96 1.45
C ALA A 198 17.03 9.38 2.51
N GLY A 199 16.02 8.55 2.80
CA GLY A 199 15.09 8.72 3.91
C GLY A 199 15.01 7.46 4.78
N THR A 200 13.89 7.25 5.47
CA THR A 200 13.62 5.99 6.19
C THR A 200 12.28 5.41 5.75
N ILE A 201 12.29 4.19 5.20
CA ILE A 201 11.09 3.46 4.77
C ILE A 201 10.74 2.42 5.84
N ARG A 202 9.45 2.36 6.19
CA ARG A 202 8.87 1.34 7.08
C ARG A 202 7.66 0.72 6.42
N LEU A 203 7.82 -0.49 5.88
CA LEU A 203 6.70 -1.31 5.40
C LEU A 203 6.22 -2.19 6.54
N THR A 204 5.04 -1.91 7.06
CA THR A 204 4.55 -2.51 8.32
C THR A 204 3.54 -3.62 8.11
N GLN A 205 2.98 -3.74 6.91
CA GLN A 205 2.02 -4.78 6.57
C GLN A 205 2.33 -5.34 5.21
N PHE A 206 2.41 -6.67 5.13
CA PHE A 206 2.51 -7.43 3.89
C PHE A 206 1.39 -8.46 3.88
N TYR A 207 0.72 -8.62 2.75
CA TYR A 207 -0.39 -9.57 2.65
C TYR A 207 -0.59 -10.05 1.22
N GLU A 208 -1.26 -11.19 1.10
CA GLU A 208 -1.70 -11.76 -0.17
C GLU A 208 -3.23 -11.74 -0.23
N GLN A 209 -3.76 -11.29 -1.37
CA GLN A 209 -5.19 -11.35 -1.66
C GLN A 209 -5.38 -11.60 -3.16
N SER A 210 -6.29 -12.53 -3.49
CA SER A 210 -6.64 -12.85 -4.89
C SER A 210 -5.43 -13.19 -5.78
N GLY A 211 -4.42 -13.85 -5.21
CA GLY A 211 -3.21 -14.26 -5.92
C GLY A 211 -2.32 -13.08 -6.34
N LYS A 212 -2.32 -12.00 -5.54
CA LYS A 212 -1.42 -10.86 -5.63
C LYS A 212 -0.86 -10.55 -4.26
N GLN A 213 0.35 -10.02 -4.20
CA GLN A 213 0.95 -9.58 -2.95
C GLN A 213 1.03 -8.07 -2.87
N TYR A 214 0.83 -7.57 -1.66
CA TYR A 214 0.73 -6.16 -1.34
C TYR A 214 1.61 -5.84 -0.14
N ALA A 215 2.15 -4.63 -0.11
CA ALA A 215 2.76 -4.09 1.09
C ALA A 215 2.35 -2.63 1.29
N ILE A 216 2.16 -2.21 2.53
CA ILE A 216 1.91 -0.80 2.85
C ILE A 216 2.77 -0.34 4.02
N GLY A 217 3.03 0.95 4.04
CA GLY A 217 3.92 1.56 5.01
C GLY A 217 4.02 3.07 4.91
N THR A 218 5.10 3.57 5.46
CA THR A 218 5.42 5.00 5.53
C THR A 218 6.86 5.25 5.13
N MET A 219 7.13 6.48 4.73
CA MET A 219 8.47 7.00 4.52
C MET A 219 8.62 8.32 5.26
N ASP A 220 9.67 8.40 6.08
CA ASP A 220 10.17 9.68 6.60
C ASP A 220 11.14 10.24 5.58
N THR A 221 10.78 11.35 4.95
CA THR A 221 11.66 12.06 4.01
C THR A 221 12.66 12.95 4.77
N PRO A 222 13.80 13.31 4.15
CA PRO A 222 14.81 14.19 4.76
C PRO A 222 14.31 15.57 5.18
N ASP A 223 13.34 16.11 4.44
CA ASP A 223 12.73 17.40 4.71
C ASP A 223 11.62 17.34 5.76
N GLY A 224 11.32 16.15 6.29
CA GLY A 224 10.34 15.94 7.35
C GLY A 224 8.89 15.90 6.87
N ILE A 225 8.67 15.82 5.56
CA ILE A 225 7.34 15.64 4.97
C ILE A 225 6.93 14.17 5.14
N PRO A 226 5.78 13.87 5.74
CA PRO A 226 5.32 12.49 5.86
C PRO A 226 4.93 11.95 4.47
N ALA A 227 5.29 10.70 4.20
CA ALA A 227 4.86 10.01 3.00
C ALA A 227 4.29 8.62 3.30
N LEU A 228 3.31 8.21 2.51
CA LEU A 228 2.76 6.86 2.49
C LEU A 228 3.41 6.05 1.38
N VAL A 229 3.57 4.75 1.60
CA VAL A 229 4.19 3.85 0.63
C VAL A 229 3.28 2.64 0.41
N ALA A 230 3.02 2.30 -0.85
CA ALA A 230 2.26 1.12 -1.25
C ALA A 230 3.01 0.33 -2.33
N LEU A 231 3.09 -0.98 -2.19
CA LEU A 231 3.72 -1.89 -3.15
C LEU A 231 2.72 -2.94 -3.60
N VAL A 232 2.83 -3.36 -4.85
CA VAL A 232 2.04 -4.45 -5.43
C VAL A 232 2.87 -5.30 -6.39
N ARG A 233 2.58 -6.60 -6.42
CA ARG A 233 3.11 -7.54 -7.42
C ARG A 233 2.17 -8.75 -7.59
N PRO A 234 2.36 -9.57 -8.64
CA PRO A 234 1.72 -10.89 -8.76
C PRO A 234 2.02 -11.80 -7.57
#